data_AF-A0A0W0ZJB0-F1
#
_entry.id   AF-A0A0W0ZJB0-F1
#
_cell.length_a   1.000
_cell.length_b   1.000
_cell.length_c   1.000
_cell.angle_alpha   90.00
_cell.angle_beta   90.00
_cell.angle_gamma   90.00
#
_symmetry.space_group_name_H-M   'P 1'
#
loop_
_entity.id
_entity.type
_entity.pdbx_description
1 polymer ?
#
loop_
_entity_poly.entity_id
_entity_poly.type
_entity_poly.pdbx_seq_one_letter_code
_entity_poly.pdbx_strand_id
1 'polypeptide(L)'
;MGGELELYQKEIDTAIQPIFARLEHYRNAMFEIRKLLKDYFFDTWRTKKLTEVAQGDELVFSFNLVQEAMEKCLVEENILIETAQIISNNTENPSLVAALDAHVLECGLPITLRETDGVYLFKSTKSYTPSAHAFMCQFAYALSAYRLCLGICETYFALYRHEGIQTEYLQNYSESATLLKQQIEGGINLTSLHQQAKAKEKEIISALRTEKVHEGLSRFEQDLGSLTSKLVSLLESGTVLLQNCYQEFPNNPILWMLHDRSWHTLLKTLSGLLYADQYTYSTLYGTLTIKKEFIELIKTEIEHFGSVTLTKNPVLKIEFLRKAAKLIAETKIDILAKLAEQGVEVVKAPKIGIFPPTPPDAYSLLLSSWQRFTGKEQDDTMEKEDPYSGMNPY
;
A
#
# COMPACT_ATOMS: atom_id res chain seq x y z
N MET A 1 -25.02 -21.10 -8.25
CA MET A 1 -24.75 -19.96 -7.35
C MET A 1 -23.26 -19.63 -7.40
N GLY A 2 -22.77 -19.06 -8.51
CA GLY A 2 -21.36 -18.69 -8.70
C GLY A 2 -21.16 -17.30 -9.31
N GLY A 3 -22.16 -16.78 -10.02
CA GLY A 3 -22.02 -15.55 -10.81
C GLY A 3 -21.89 -14.24 -10.01
N GLU A 4 -22.38 -14.14 -8.77
CA GLU A 4 -22.28 -12.89 -7.99
C GLU A 4 -20.84 -12.63 -7.51
N LEU A 5 -20.15 -13.67 -7.04
CA LEU A 5 -18.73 -13.57 -6.66
C LEU A 5 -17.86 -13.17 -7.86
N GLU A 6 -18.05 -13.86 -8.99
CA GLU A 6 -17.33 -13.60 -10.24
C GLU A 6 -17.63 -12.19 -10.77
N LEU A 7 -18.87 -11.72 -10.63
CA LEU A 7 -19.27 -10.36 -11.01
C LEU A 7 -18.56 -9.31 -10.16
N TYR A 8 -18.63 -9.40 -8.82
CA TYR A 8 -18.01 -8.40 -7.95
C TYR A 8 -16.48 -8.40 -8.05
N GLN A 9 -15.88 -9.58 -8.22
CA GLN A 9 -14.46 -9.69 -8.48
C GLN A 9 -14.10 -9.01 -9.81
N LYS A 10 -14.84 -9.27 -10.88
CA LYS A 10 -14.63 -8.61 -12.18
C LYS A 10 -14.82 -7.08 -12.11
N GLU A 11 -15.80 -6.60 -11.36
CA GLU A 11 -16.03 -5.16 -11.18
C GLU A 11 -14.84 -4.48 -10.48
N ILE A 12 -14.34 -5.08 -9.38
CA ILE A 12 -13.15 -4.58 -8.68
C ILE A 12 -11.90 -4.72 -9.55
N ASP A 13 -11.72 -5.85 -10.23
CA ASP A 13 -10.59 -6.09 -11.13
C ASP A 13 -10.54 -5.07 -12.26
N THR A 14 -11.71 -4.71 -12.82
CA THR A 14 -11.82 -3.66 -13.86
C THR A 14 -11.43 -2.30 -13.31
N ALA A 15 -11.85 -1.98 -12.08
CA ALA A 15 -11.55 -0.70 -11.44
C ALA A 15 -10.09 -0.58 -10.99
N ILE A 16 -9.44 -1.69 -10.61
CA ILE A 16 -8.03 -1.70 -10.20
C ILE A 16 -7.05 -1.79 -11.38
N GLN A 17 -7.49 -2.27 -12.56
CA GLN A 17 -6.63 -2.40 -13.75
C GLN A 17 -5.86 -1.11 -14.08
N PRO A 18 -6.47 0.09 -14.14
CA PRO A 18 -5.72 1.32 -14.41
C PRO A 18 -4.65 1.60 -13.36
N ILE A 19 -4.97 1.41 -12.07
CA ILE A 19 -4.02 1.62 -10.96
C ILE A 19 -2.82 0.69 -11.07
N PHE A 20 -3.08 -0.58 -11.38
CA PHE A 20 -2.03 -1.58 -11.59
C PHE A 20 -1.16 -1.25 -12.82
N ALA A 21 -1.78 -0.90 -13.96
CA ALA A 21 -1.05 -0.52 -15.16
C ALA A 21 -0.16 0.71 -14.94
N ARG A 22 -0.63 1.70 -14.17
CA ARG A 22 0.17 2.86 -13.77
C ARG A 22 1.33 2.46 -12.86
N LEU A 23 1.09 1.58 -11.88
CA LEU A 23 2.13 1.05 -11.01
C LEU A 23 3.23 0.34 -11.83
N GLU A 24 2.87 -0.54 -12.76
CA GLU A 24 3.83 -1.22 -13.63
C GLU A 24 4.61 -0.25 -14.51
N HIS A 25 3.92 0.74 -15.08
CA HIS A 25 4.55 1.81 -15.86
C HIS A 25 5.62 2.55 -15.05
N TYR A 26 5.28 3.06 -13.87
CA TYR A 26 6.24 3.81 -13.06
C TYR A 26 7.34 2.94 -12.46
N ARG A 27 7.04 1.66 -12.18
CA ARG A 27 8.06 0.67 -11.81
C ARG A 27 9.06 0.48 -12.94
N ASN A 28 8.64 0.44 -14.20
CA ASN A 28 9.59 0.35 -15.32
C ASN A 28 10.33 1.68 -15.55
N ALA A 29 9.60 2.80 -15.46
CA ALA A 29 10.16 4.12 -15.65
C ALA A 29 11.29 4.44 -14.67
N MET A 30 11.23 4.00 -13.40
CA MET A 30 12.35 4.23 -12.46
C MET A 30 13.66 3.59 -12.95
N PHE A 31 13.63 2.36 -13.49
CA PHE A 31 14.83 1.71 -14.04
C PHE A 31 15.34 2.44 -15.28
N GLU A 32 14.42 2.80 -16.18
CA GLU A 32 14.75 3.47 -17.43
C GLU A 32 15.32 4.87 -17.19
N ILE A 33 14.72 5.65 -16.30
CA ILE A 33 15.21 6.98 -15.91
C ILE A 33 16.62 6.85 -15.35
N ARG A 34 16.86 5.97 -14.37
CA ARG A 34 18.21 5.81 -13.79
C ARG A 34 19.24 5.49 -14.86
N LYS A 35 18.92 4.55 -15.76
CA LYS A 35 19.79 4.19 -16.88
C LYS A 35 20.07 5.38 -17.79
N LEU A 36 19.03 6.11 -18.20
CA LEU A 36 19.16 7.32 -19.03
C LEU A 36 20.04 8.37 -18.38
N LEU A 37 19.92 8.57 -17.05
CA LEU A 37 20.78 9.50 -16.33
C LEU A 37 22.23 9.03 -16.34
N LYS A 38 22.48 7.74 -16.09
CA LYS A 38 23.84 7.19 -16.16
C LYS A 38 24.45 7.36 -17.55
N ASP A 39 23.71 6.97 -18.58
CA ASP A 39 24.17 7.08 -19.97
C ASP A 39 24.44 8.54 -20.36
N TYR A 40 23.66 9.48 -19.84
CA TYR A 40 23.83 10.90 -20.14
C TYR A 40 25.03 11.56 -19.41
N PHE A 41 25.17 11.32 -18.10
CA PHE A 41 26.13 12.03 -17.25
C PHE A 41 27.52 11.37 -17.22
N PHE A 42 27.61 10.06 -17.45
CA PHE A 42 28.87 9.31 -17.50
C PHE A 42 29.36 9.07 -18.94
N ASP A 43 28.75 9.73 -19.93
CA ASP A 43 29.21 9.69 -21.32
C ASP A 43 30.61 10.30 -21.46
N THR A 44 31.56 9.49 -21.94
CA THR A 44 32.98 9.88 -22.04
C THR A 44 33.23 11.08 -22.96
N TRP A 45 32.39 11.30 -23.97
CA TRP A 45 32.54 12.46 -24.85
C TRP A 45 32.08 13.74 -24.16
N ARG A 46 30.98 13.68 -23.40
CA ARG A 46 30.50 14.80 -22.61
C ARG A 46 31.46 15.15 -21.47
N THR A 47 31.95 14.17 -20.72
CA THR A 47 32.81 14.43 -19.55
C THR A 47 34.15 15.03 -19.95
N LYS A 48 34.69 14.66 -21.12
CA LYS A 48 35.88 15.30 -21.73
C LYS A 48 35.68 16.78 -22.08
N LYS A 49 34.44 17.22 -22.35
CA LYS A 49 34.16 18.64 -22.63
C LYS A 49 34.13 19.52 -21.38
N LEU A 50 34.11 18.92 -20.19
CA LEU A 50 34.08 19.65 -18.92
C LEU A 50 35.47 20.12 -18.48
N THR A 51 36.54 19.72 -19.18
CA THR A 51 37.92 20.18 -18.92
C THR A 51 38.19 21.52 -19.62
N GLU A 52 37.37 22.53 -19.33
CA GLU A 52 37.60 23.89 -19.80
C GLU A 52 38.80 24.54 -19.06
N VAL A 53 39.47 25.48 -19.73
CA VAL A 53 40.52 26.30 -19.10
C VAL A 53 39.84 27.35 -18.25
N ALA A 54 39.98 27.24 -16.93
CA ALA A 54 39.44 28.21 -15.96
C ALA A 54 40.02 29.62 -16.17
N GLN A 55 39.20 30.66 -15.98
CA GLN A 55 39.61 32.06 -16.08
C GLN A 55 39.52 32.78 -14.73
N GLY A 56 40.52 33.61 -14.40
CA GLY A 56 40.51 34.40 -13.16
C GLY A 56 40.51 33.54 -11.89
N ASP A 57 39.50 33.72 -11.03
CA ASP A 57 39.33 32.97 -9.77
C ASP A 57 38.53 31.66 -9.93
N GLU A 58 38.20 31.26 -11.17
CA GLU A 58 37.48 30.02 -11.43
C GLU A 58 38.31 28.77 -11.07
N LEU A 59 37.64 27.75 -10.55
CA LEU A 59 38.28 26.46 -10.29
C LEU A 59 38.13 25.52 -11.48
N VAL A 60 39.23 24.86 -11.86
CA VAL A 60 39.23 23.78 -12.85
C VAL A 60 38.32 22.65 -12.36
N PHE A 61 37.27 22.38 -13.12
CA PHE A 61 36.38 21.27 -12.85
C PHE A 61 37.01 19.97 -13.34
N SER A 62 37.20 19.01 -12.42
CA SER A 62 37.66 17.66 -12.77
C SER A 62 36.52 16.69 -12.55
N PHE A 63 36.02 16.12 -13.65
CA PHE A 63 34.95 15.11 -13.60
C PHE A 63 35.33 13.93 -12.68
N ASN A 64 36.59 13.51 -12.72
CA ASN A 64 37.09 12.40 -11.89
C ASN A 64 36.95 12.67 -10.39
N LEU A 65 36.90 13.94 -9.96
CA LEU A 65 36.72 14.30 -8.54
C LEU A 65 35.25 14.22 -8.09
N VAL A 66 34.30 14.25 -9.02
CA VAL A 66 32.86 14.21 -8.71
C VAL A 66 32.19 12.93 -9.17
N GLN A 67 32.82 12.16 -10.06
CA GLN A 67 32.26 10.96 -10.66
C GLN A 67 31.78 9.95 -9.61
N GLU A 68 32.64 9.56 -8.67
CA GLU A 68 32.29 8.57 -7.64
C GLU A 68 31.10 9.05 -6.78
N ALA A 69 31.07 10.34 -6.45
CA ALA A 69 29.97 10.93 -5.69
C ALA A 69 28.67 10.97 -6.51
N MET A 70 28.74 11.28 -7.81
CA MET A 70 27.58 11.22 -8.71
C MET A 70 27.06 9.79 -8.90
N GLU A 71 27.95 8.80 -8.96
CA GLU A 71 27.58 7.38 -9.04
C GLU A 71 26.86 6.91 -7.77
N LYS A 72 27.27 7.40 -6.59
CA LYS A 72 26.57 7.15 -5.32
C LYS A 72 25.15 7.71 -5.29
N CYS A 73 24.83 8.75 -6.08
CA CYS A 73 23.45 9.23 -6.22
C CYS A 73 22.57 8.36 -7.13
N LEU A 74 23.18 7.48 -7.95
CA LEU A 74 22.49 6.66 -8.97
C LEU A 74 22.76 5.16 -8.77
N VAL A 75 22.72 4.73 -7.50
CA VAL A 75 22.89 3.33 -7.09
C VAL A 75 21.87 2.39 -7.73
N GLU A 76 22.17 1.10 -7.75
CA GLU A 76 21.24 0.09 -8.23
C GLU A 76 20.01 -0.03 -7.34
N GLU A 77 18.92 -0.52 -7.92
CA GLU A 77 17.61 -0.57 -7.27
C GLU A 77 17.60 -1.49 -6.05
N ASN A 78 18.36 -2.59 -6.08
CA ASN A 78 18.52 -3.46 -4.92
C ASN A 78 19.16 -2.71 -3.74
N ILE A 79 20.16 -1.86 -4.00
CA ILE A 79 20.82 -1.05 -2.97
C ILE A 79 19.84 0.00 -2.42
N LEU A 80 19.03 0.62 -3.27
CA LEU A 80 17.96 1.53 -2.86
C LEU A 80 16.94 0.83 -1.96
N ILE A 81 16.51 -0.38 -2.31
CA ILE A 81 15.57 -1.19 -1.53
C ILE A 81 16.17 -1.57 -0.18
N GLU A 82 17.41 -2.05 -0.15
CA GLU A 82 18.11 -2.39 1.10
C GLU A 82 18.24 -1.16 2.00
N THR A 83 18.61 -0.01 1.43
CA THR A 83 18.69 1.27 2.16
C THR A 83 17.32 1.67 2.72
N ALA A 84 16.25 1.56 1.92
CA ALA A 84 14.89 1.88 2.35
C ALA A 84 14.43 0.98 3.50
N GLN A 85 14.78 -0.31 3.48
CA GLN A 85 14.50 -1.26 4.55
C GLN A 85 15.28 -0.92 5.83
N ILE A 86 16.55 -0.57 5.72
CA ILE A 86 17.38 -0.15 6.86
C ILE A 86 16.79 1.12 7.51
N ILE A 87 16.38 2.10 6.71
CA ILE A 87 15.71 3.31 7.20
C ILE A 87 14.37 2.97 7.88
N SER A 88 13.58 2.06 7.30
CA SER A 88 12.29 1.64 7.88
C SER A 88 12.40 0.87 9.19
N ASN A 89 13.51 0.19 9.47
CA ASN A 89 13.69 -0.34 10.83
C ASN A 89 13.73 0.80 11.89
N ASN A 90 13.85 2.06 11.47
CA ASN A 90 13.71 3.27 12.28
C ASN A 90 12.40 4.08 12.01
N THR A 91 11.57 3.72 11.00
CA THR A 91 10.34 4.43 10.59
C THR A 91 9.25 3.48 10.06
N GLU A 92 7.96 3.79 10.26
CA GLU A 92 6.85 2.83 10.02
C GLU A 92 6.73 2.21 8.60
N ASN A 93 7.33 2.81 7.55
CA ASN A 93 7.33 2.23 6.20
C ASN A 93 8.61 2.54 5.40
N PRO A 94 9.13 1.60 4.59
CA PRO A 94 10.27 1.82 3.72
C PRO A 94 9.93 2.78 2.58
N SER A 95 10.82 3.74 2.31
CA SER A 95 10.70 4.69 1.20
C SER A 95 12.00 4.73 0.40
N LEU A 96 11.90 4.43 -0.89
CA LEU A 96 12.90 4.64 -1.93
C LEU A 96 13.24 6.13 -2.10
N VAL A 97 12.28 7.04 -1.93
CA VAL A 97 12.56 8.49 -1.93
C VAL A 97 13.47 8.86 -0.76
N ALA A 98 13.17 8.39 0.44
CA ALA A 98 14.02 8.63 1.61
C ALA A 98 15.40 7.97 1.46
N ALA A 99 15.47 6.78 0.86
CA ALA A 99 16.72 6.12 0.54
C ALA A 99 17.56 6.92 -0.46
N LEU A 100 16.95 7.44 -1.53
CA LEU A 100 17.64 8.32 -2.48
C LEU A 100 18.11 9.61 -1.80
N ASP A 101 17.27 10.23 -0.97
CA ASP A 101 17.63 11.42 -0.20
C ASP A 101 18.86 11.17 0.69
N ALA A 102 18.96 10.00 1.32
CA ALA A 102 20.13 9.59 2.10
C ALA A 102 21.39 9.46 1.23
N HIS A 103 21.30 8.78 0.08
CA HIS A 103 22.42 8.64 -0.86
C HIS A 103 22.92 10.00 -1.39
N VAL A 104 21.99 10.91 -1.74
CA VAL A 104 22.33 12.26 -2.20
C VAL A 104 22.96 13.09 -1.08
N LEU A 105 22.50 12.93 0.17
CA LEU A 105 23.09 13.62 1.32
C LEU A 105 24.51 13.13 1.64
N GLU A 106 24.73 11.81 1.58
CA GLU A 106 26.00 11.18 1.97
C GLU A 106 27.07 11.23 0.87
N CYS A 107 26.69 11.49 -0.39
CA CYS A 107 27.65 11.52 -1.50
C CYS A 107 28.67 12.68 -1.41
N GLY A 108 28.37 13.72 -0.62
CA GLY A 108 29.26 14.88 -0.42
C GLY A 108 29.24 15.91 -1.56
N LEU A 109 28.36 15.76 -2.56
CA LEU A 109 28.12 16.81 -3.55
C LEU A 109 27.38 17.99 -2.89
N PRO A 110 27.62 19.24 -3.33
CA PRO A 110 26.93 20.41 -2.79
C PRO A 110 25.52 20.52 -3.41
N ILE A 111 24.70 19.50 -3.16
CA ILE A 111 23.31 19.37 -3.59
C ILE A 111 22.45 19.49 -2.33
N THR A 112 21.48 20.38 -2.37
CA THR A 112 20.53 20.60 -1.27
C THR A 112 19.12 20.32 -1.74
N LEU A 113 18.33 19.62 -0.92
CA LEU A 113 16.90 19.45 -1.15
C LEU A 113 16.16 20.75 -0.76
N ARG A 114 15.39 21.31 -1.68
CA ARG A 114 14.50 22.43 -1.39
C ARG A 114 13.20 21.87 -0.80
N GLU A 115 12.98 22.11 0.49
CA GLU A 115 11.85 21.51 1.24
C GLU A 115 10.47 21.92 0.70
N THR A 116 10.35 23.09 0.06
CA THR A 116 9.06 23.61 -0.41
C THR A 116 8.45 22.78 -1.54
N ASP A 117 9.27 22.19 -2.40
CA ASP A 117 8.81 21.45 -3.59
C ASP A 117 9.58 20.15 -3.86
N GLY A 118 10.49 19.76 -2.95
CA GLY A 118 11.21 18.50 -3.03
C GLY A 118 12.21 18.40 -4.19
N VAL A 119 12.68 19.54 -4.71
CA VAL A 119 13.65 19.63 -5.81
C VAL A 119 15.07 19.72 -5.28
N TYR A 120 15.98 18.91 -5.81
CA TYR A 120 17.42 19.05 -5.56
C TYR A 120 18.00 20.21 -6.35
N LEU A 121 18.81 21.02 -5.66
CA LEU A 121 19.48 22.19 -6.22
C LEU A 121 20.98 22.09 -5.96
N PHE A 122 21.78 22.33 -6.99
CA PHE A 122 23.22 22.47 -6.85
C PHE A 122 23.56 23.87 -6.31
N LYS A 123 24.18 23.93 -5.12
CA LYS A 123 24.57 25.18 -4.46
C LYS A 123 26.03 25.11 -4.04
N SER A 124 26.92 25.47 -4.96
CA SER A 124 28.34 25.54 -4.65
C SER A 124 28.77 26.92 -4.17
N THR A 125 29.60 26.96 -3.14
CA THR A 125 30.36 28.16 -2.73
C THR A 125 31.57 28.42 -3.64
N LYS A 126 31.94 27.43 -4.48
CA LYS A 126 33.04 27.53 -5.43
C LYS A 126 32.57 28.12 -6.74
N SER A 127 33.37 29.02 -7.32
CA SER A 127 33.14 29.57 -8.66
C SER A 127 33.67 28.60 -9.71
N TYR A 128 32.84 27.64 -10.14
CA TYR A 128 33.17 26.76 -11.27
C TYR A 128 33.01 27.49 -12.60
N THR A 129 33.61 26.95 -13.66
CA THR A 129 33.34 27.43 -15.02
C THR A 129 31.83 27.30 -15.35
N PRO A 130 31.29 28.14 -16.24
CA PRO A 130 29.87 28.11 -16.59
C PRO A 130 29.38 26.74 -17.06
N SER A 131 30.17 26.01 -17.86
CA SER A 131 29.80 24.67 -18.34
C SER A 131 29.78 23.63 -17.23
N ALA A 132 30.74 23.69 -16.30
CA ALA A 132 30.80 22.80 -15.15
C ALA A 132 29.64 23.06 -14.18
N HIS A 133 29.34 24.34 -13.92
CA HIS A 133 28.18 24.72 -13.11
C HIS A 133 26.87 24.24 -13.74
N ALA A 134 26.67 24.50 -15.04
CA ALA A 134 25.49 24.05 -15.76
C ALA A 134 25.35 22.52 -15.76
N PHE A 135 26.44 21.77 -15.92
CA PHE A 135 26.44 20.31 -15.86
C PHE A 135 25.96 19.80 -14.50
N MET A 136 26.45 20.37 -13.39
CA MET A 136 26.04 19.97 -12.05
C MET A 136 24.60 20.39 -11.72
N CYS A 137 24.15 21.55 -12.20
CA CYS A 137 22.74 21.94 -12.09
C CYS A 137 21.83 20.98 -12.86
N GLN A 138 22.18 20.64 -14.11
CA GLN A 138 21.47 19.63 -14.90
C GLN A 138 21.40 18.29 -14.16
N PHE A 139 22.48 17.87 -13.50
CA PHE A 139 22.49 16.64 -12.70
C PHE A 139 21.51 16.69 -11.52
N ALA A 140 21.51 17.77 -10.73
CA ALA A 140 20.59 17.93 -9.62
C ALA A 140 19.12 17.95 -10.08
N TYR A 141 18.83 18.64 -11.19
CA TYR A 141 17.49 18.65 -11.78
C TYR A 141 17.05 17.27 -12.29
N ALA A 142 17.95 16.53 -12.95
CA ALA A 142 17.67 15.18 -13.41
C ALA A 142 17.44 14.21 -12.25
N LEU A 143 18.23 14.30 -11.16
CA LEU A 143 17.99 13.56 -9.92
C LEU A 143 16.62 13.87 -9.32
N SER A 144 16.16 15.13 -9.42
CA SER A 144 14.83 15.52 -8.93
C SER A 144 13.71 14.84 -9.72
N ALA A 145 13.87 14.70 -11.04
CA ALA A 145 12.93 13.94 -11.88
C ALA A 145 12.93 12.44 -11.54
N TYR A 146 14.10 11.87 -11.21
CA TYR A 146 14.19 10.49 -10.74
C TYR A 146 13.51 10.30 -9.38
N ARG A 147 13.78 11.18 -8.41
CA ARG A 147 13.13 11.22 -7.10
C ARG A 147 11.61 11.29 -7.21
N LEU A 148 11.12 12.13 -8.12
CA LEU A 148 9.70 12.24 -8.43
C LEU A 148 9.11 10.91 -8.91
N CYS A 149 9.76 10.23 -9.86
CA CYS A 149 9.31 8.94 -10.36
C CYS A 149 9.20 7.89 -9.24
N LEU A 150 10.18 7.85 -8.33
CA LEU A 150 10.15 6.97 -7.17
C LEU A 150 8.94 7.27 -6.27
N GLY A 151 8.71 8.54 -5.95
CA GLY A 151 7.57 8.95 -5.11
C GLY A 151 6.21 8.65 -5.74
N ILE A 152 6.09 8.80 -7.06
CA ILE A 152 4.90 8.39 -7.80
C ILE A 152 4.69 6.88 -7.71
N CYS A 153 5.73 6.09 -7.97
CA CYS A 153 5.69 4.63 -7.91
C CYS A 153 5.28 4.12 -6.51
N GLU A 154 5.86 4.69 -5.45
CA GLU A 154 5.49 4.36 -4.06
C GLU A 154 4.03 4.68 -3.75
N THR A 155 3.54 5.82 -4.22
CA THR A 155 2.16 6.25 -3.96
C THR A 155 1.16 5.31 -4.66
N TYR A 156 1.44 4.88 -5.90
CA TYR A 156 0.64 3.86 -6.58
C TYR A 156 0.72 2.50 -5.90
N PHE A 157 1.91 2.10 -5.41
CA PHE A 157 2.06 0.85 -4.67
C PHE A 157 1.23 0.86 -3.38
N ALA A 158 1.24 1.96 -2.63
CA ALA A 158 0.44 2.14 -1.42
C ALA A 158 -1.07 2.07 -1.70
N LEU A 159 -1.54 2.63 -2.82
CA LEU A 159 -2.93 2.50 -3.26
C LEU A 159 -3.29 1.05 -3.59
N TYR A 160 -2.45 0.38 -4.39
CA TYR A 160 -2.71 -0.99 -4.88
C TYR A 160 -2.64 -2.04 -3.77
N ARG A 161 -1.69 -1.92 -2.83
CA ARG A 161 -1.46 -2.86 -1.73
C ARG A 161 -2.09 -2.43 -0.40
N HIS A 162 -3.04 -1.50 -0.43
CA HIS A 162 -3.64 -1.00 0.80
C HIS A 162 -4.31 -2.13 1.60
N GLU A 163 -3.94 -2.25 2.88
CA GLU A 163 -4.36 -3.35 3.76
C GLU A 163 -5.89 -3.45 3.92
N GLY A 164 -6.59 -2.32 3.94
CA GLY A 164 -8.05 -2.26 4.14
C GLY A 164 -8.88 -2.88 3.01
N ILE A 165 -8.29 -3.11 1.84
CA ILE A 165 -8.99 -3.64 0.66
C ILE A 165 -8.50 -5.02 0.21
N GLN A 166 -7.44 -5.55 0.83
CA GLN A 166 -6.94 -6.89 0.51
C GLN A 166 -8.02 -7.95 0.84
N THR A 167 -8.12 -8.99 0.01
CA THR A 167 -9.12 -10.06 0.17
C THR A 167 -8.53 -11.46 0.03
N GLU A 168 -7.23 -11.57 -0.25
CA GLU A 168 -6.50 -12.80 -0.49
C GLU A 168 -6.62 -13.76 0.70
N TYR A 169 -6.55 -13.23 1.93
CA TYR A 169 -6.68 -14.03 3.14
C TYR A 169 -8.03 -14.74 3.29
N LEU A 170 -9.09 -14.25 2.62
CA LEU A 170 -10.42 -14.88 2.65
C LEU A 170 -10.48 -16.15 1.79
N GLN A 171 -9.61 -16.27 0.78
CA GLN A 171 -9.50 -17.48 -0.04
C GLN A 171 -9.06 -18.68 0.82
N ASN A 172 -8.24 -18.43 1.85
CA ASN A 172 -7.80 -19.45 2.82
C ASN A 172 -8.97 -20.18 3.51
N TYR A 173 -10.12 -19.53 3.70
CA TYR A 173 -11.30 -20.19 4.29
C TYR A 173 -11.89 -21.25 3.35
N SER A 174 -11.94 -20.97 2.05
CA SER A 174 -12.42 -21.92 1.04
C SER A 174 -11.41 -23.05 0.80
N GLU A 175 -10.12 -22.72 0.79
CA GLU A 175 -9.03 -23.72 0.68
C GLU A 175 -9.03 -24.67 1.88
N SER A 176 -9.18 -24.13 3.10
CA SER A 176 -9.29 -24.94 4.32
C SER A 176 -10.47 -25.92 4.28
N ALA A 177 -11.63 -25.48 3.77
CA ALA A 177 -12.79 -26.35 3.63
C ALA A 177 -12.57 -27.47 2.60
N THR A 178 -11.85 -27.17 1.52
CA THR A 178 -11.47 -28.14 0.48
C THR A 178 -10.47 -29.16 1.00
N LEU A 179 -9.47 -28.71 1.77
CA LEU A 179 -8.48 -29.57 2.41
C LEU A 179 -9.13 -30.52 3.44
N LEU A 180 -10.04 -30.01 4.27
CA LEU A 180 -10.83 -30.86 5.18
C LEU A 180 -11.62 -31.93 4.42
N LYS A 181 -12.19 -31.59 3.26
CA LYS A 181 -12.92 -32.55 2.42
C LYS A 181 -12.01 -33.66 1.88
N GLN A 182 -10.81 -33.33 1.40
CA GLN A 182 -9.83 -34.33 0.95
C GLN A 182 -9.39 -35.27 2.10
N GLN A 183 -9.26 -34.73 3.32
CA GLN A 183 -8.89 -35.50 4.51
C GLN A 183 -9.94 -36.55 4.92
N ILE A 184 -11.20 -36.40 4.51
CA ILE A 184 -12.27 -37.40 4.71
C ILE A 184 -11.96 -38.71 3.94
N GLU A 185 -11.25 -38.63 2.82
CA GLU A 185 -10.87 -39.78 2.00
C GLU A 185 -9.56 -40.43 2.47
N GLY A 186 -8.66 -39.64 3.08
CA GLY A 186 -7.33 -40.08 3.52
C GLY A 186 -7.26 -40.89 4.83
N GLY A 187 -8.40 -41.36 5.37
CA GLY A 187 -8.43 -42.22 6.57
C GLY A 187 -8.08 -41.54 7.90
N ILE A 188 -8.16 -40.21 7.96
CA ILE A 188 -7.93 -39.43 9.18
C ILE A 188 -9.10 -39.62 10.17
N ASN A 189 -8.83 -39.46 11.48
CA ASN A 189 -9.85 -39.51 12.53
C ASN A 189 -11.00 -38.52 12.24
N LEU A 190 -12.18 -39.05 11.92
CA LEU A 190 -13.34 -38.27 11.53
C LEU A 190 -13.90 -37.39 12.66
N THR A 191 -13.73 -37.79 13.93
CA THR A 191 -14.16 -36.99 15.09
C THR A 191 -13.32 -35.73 15.24
N SER A 192 -12.00 -35.81 15.04
CA SER A 192 -11.14 -34.62 15.08
C SER A 192 -11.39 -33.70 13.88
N LEU A 193 -11.63 -34.26 12.69
CA LEU A 193 -12.04 -33.50 11.51
C LEU A 193 -13.36 -32.76 11.74
N HIS A 194 -14.35 -33.40 12.37
CA HIS A 194 -15.62 -32.74 12.72
C HIS A 194 -15.42 -31.53 13.65
N GLN A 195 -14.53 -31.65 14.64
CA GLN A 195 -14.19 -30.54 15.54
C GLN A 195 -13.50 -29.40 14.81
N GLN A 196 -12.54 -29.70 13.92
CA GLN A 196 -11.88 -28.69 13.10
C GLN A 196 -12.87 -27.96 12.19
N ALA A 197 -13.78 -28.70 11.54
CA ALA A 197 -14.79 -28.11 10.68
C ALA A 197 -15.76 -27.20 11.48
N LYS A 198 -16.11 -27.56 12.72
CA LYS A 198 -16.91 -26.72 13.63
C LYS A 198 -16.16 -25.46 14.07
N ALA A 199 -14.86 -25.55 14.33
CA ALA A 199 -14.05 -24.38 14.66
C ALA A 199 -13.99 -23.40 13.47
N LYS A 200 -13.77 -23.91 12.26
CA LYS A 200 -13.75 -23.11 11.03
C LYS A 200 -15.09 -22.46 10.70
N GLU A 201 -16.19 -23.17 10.88
CA GLU A 201 -17.53 -22.59 10.76
C GLU A 201 -17.73 -21.41 11.73
N LYS A 202 -17.26 -21.54 12.99
CA LYS A 202 -17.33 -20.45 13.97
C LYS A 202 -16.48 -19.24 13.56
N GLU A 203 -15.28 -19.46 13.00
CA GLU A 203 -14.44 -18.40 12.45
C GLU A 203 -15.14 -17.67 11.30
N ILE A 204 -15.69 -18.41 10.33
CA ILE A 204 -16.41 -17.85 9.17
C ILE A 204 -17.63 -17.03 9.61
N ILE A 205 -18.44 -17.56 10.54
CA ILE A 205 -19.60 -16.83 11.09
C ILE A 205 -19.15 -15.56 11.82
N SER A 206 -18.03 -15.60 12.54
CA SER A 206 -17.49 -14.41 13.19
C SER A 206 -17.00 -13.36 12.19
N ALA A 207 -16.45 -13.79 11.05
CA ALA A 207 -15.98 -12.90 9.98
C ALA A 207 -17.12 -12.26 9.19
N LEU A 208 -18.31 -12.88 9.15
CA LEU A 208 -19.52 -12.33 8.50
C LEU A 208 -20.18 -11.17 9.27
N ARG A 209 -19.69 -10.82 10.47
CA ARG A 209 -20.20 -9.67 11.23
C ARG A 209 -19.92 -8.37 10.48
N THR A 210 -20.86 -7.42 10.58
CA THR A 210 -20.78 -6.12 9.89
C THR A 210 -19.45 -5.42 10.14
N GLU A 211 -18.96 -5.42 11.38
CA GLU A 211 -17.70 -4.75 11.74
C GLU A 211 -16.49 -5.39 11.05
N LYS A 212 -16.52 -6.70 10.81
CA LYS A 212 -15.44 -7.46 10.20
C LYS A 212 -15.42 -7.37 8.68
N VAL A 213 -16.59 -7.36 8.06
CA VAL A 213 -16.70 -7.17 6.61
C VAL A 213 -16.25 -5.76 6.19
N HIS A 214 -16.50 -4.74 7.03
CA HIS A 214 -16.10 -3.36 6.76
C HIS A 214 -14.74 -2.97 7.37
N GLU A 215 -14.04 -3.91 8.00
CA GLU A 215 -12.75 -3.68 8.64
C GLU A 215 -11.75 -3.09 7.62
N GLY A 216 -11.12 -1.97 8.01
CA GLY A 216 -10.12 -1.25 7.22
C GLY A 216 -10.65 -0.28 6.16
N LEU A 217 -11.95 -0.25 5.86
CA LEU A 217 -12.49 0.62 4.79
C LEU A 217 -12.47 2.11 5.13
N SER A 218 -12.75 2.48 6.38
CA SER A 218 -12.68 3.89 6.81
C SER A 218 -11.25 4.44 6.70
N ARG A 219 -10.26 3.63 7.07
CA ARG A 219 -8.84 3.97 6.88
C ARG A 219 -8.49 4.09 5.40
N PHE A 220 -8.94 3.13 4.58
CA PHE A 220 -8.75 3.20 3.13
C PHE A 220 -9.35 4.46 2.52
N GLU A 221 -10.55 4.88 2.92
CA GLU A 221 -11.18 6.10 2.42
C GLU A 221 -10.35 7.35 2.77
N GLN A 222 -9.84 7.43 4.00
CA GLN A 222 -8.97 8.52 4.44
C GLN A 222 -7.64 8.53 3.68
N ASP A 223 -7.01 7.36 3.57
CA ASP A 223 -5.71 7.19 2.92
C ASP A 223 -5.83 7.38 1.40
N LEU A 224 -6.95 7.01 0.78
CA LEU A 224 -7.22 7.27 -0.64
C LEU A 224 -7.19 8.77 -0.93
N GLY A 225 -7.87 9.60 -0.12
CA GLY A 225 -7.88 11.05 -0.31
C GLY A 225 -6.49 11.68 -0.16
N SER A 226 -5.73 11.25 0.85
CA SER A 226 -4.38 11.76 1.11
C SER A 226 -3.37 11.31 0.03
N LEU A 227 -3.42 10.05 -0.39
CA LEU A 227 -2.57 9.48 -1.45
C LEU A 227 -2.89 10.09 -2.81
N THR A 228 -4.17 10.32 -3.13
CA THR A 228 -4.58 11.01 -4.37
C THR A 228 -4.02 12.43 -4.39
N SER A 229 -4.17 13.16 -3.30
CA SER A 229 -3.66 14.54 -3.18
C SER A 229 -2.14 14.60 -3.29
N LYS A 230 -1.44 13.65 -2.65
CA LYS A 230 0.01 13.50 -2.75
C LYS A 230 0.45 13.24 -4.19
N LEU A 231 -0.23 12.34 -4.90
CA LEU A 231 0.10 12.00 -6.28
C LEU A 231 -0.10 13.19 -7.23
N VAL A 232 -1.22 13.90 -7.11
CA VAL A 232 -1.50 15.10 -7.91
C VAL A 232 -0.42 16.16 -7.65
N SER A 233 -0.10 16.42 -6.38
CA SER A 233 0.95 17.38 -6.00
C SER A 233 2.31 17.01 -6.58
N LEU A 234 2.68 15.72 -6.57
CA LEU A 234 3.91 15.23 -7.21
C LEU A 234 3.89 15.51 -8.72
N LEU A 235 2.81 15.16 -9.42
CA LEU A 235 2.69 15.36 -10.88
C LEU A 235 2.68 16.84 -11.28
N GLU A 236 2.05 17.70 -10.49
CA GLU A 236 2.06 19.16 -10.70
C GLU A 236 3.45 19.74 -10.46
N SER A 237 4.10 19.34 -9.37
CA SER A 237 5.48 19.77 -9.05
C SER A 237 6.46 19.31 -10.12
N GLY A 238 6.31 18.08 -10.62
CA GLY A 238 7.08 17.55 -11.75
C GLY A 238 6.87 18.31 -13.05
N THR A 239 5.66 18.80 -13.27
CA THR A 239 5.34 19.62 -14.44
C THR A 239 6.12 20.92 -14.38
N VAL A 240 6.08 21.62 -13.24
CA VAL A 240 6.83 22.85 -13.02
C VAL A 240 8.33 22.62 -13.14
N LEU A 241 8.83 21.55 -12.52
CA LEU A 241 10.24 21.15 -12.56
C LEU A 241 10.73 21.00 -14.01
N LEU A 242 10.11 20.15 -14.81
CA LEU A 242 10.56 19.84 -16.17
C LEU A 242 10.45 21.07 -17.09
N GLN A 243 9.39 21.87 -16.94
CA GLN A 243 9.21 23.09 -17.72
C GLN A 243 10.30 24.13 -17.42
N ASN A 244 10.59 24.36 -16.13
CA ASN A 244 11.65 25.26 -15.71
C ASN A 244 13.03 24.77 -16.19
N CYS A 245 13.31 23.47 -16.07
CA CYS A 245 14.55 22.86 -16.55
C CYS A 245 14.76 23.03 -18.06
N TYR A 246 13.67 22.96 -18.83
CA TYR A 246 13.72 23.12 -20.28
C TYR A 246 14.01 24.58 -20.68
N GLN A 247 13.56 25.55 -19.89
CA GLN A 247 13.81 26.98 -20.12
C GLN A 247 15.18 27.44 -19.61
N GLU A 248 15.64 26.92 -18.46
CA GLU A 248 16.86 27.36 -17.77
C GLU A 248 18.14 27.08 -18.58
N PHE A 249 18.14 26.04 -19.42
CA PHE A 249 19.29 25.63 -20.23
C PHE A 249 19.01 25.74 -21.73
N PRO A 250 18.90 26.96 -22.30
CA PRO A 250 18.46 27.17 -23.67
C PRO A 250 19.47 26.68 -24.72
N ASN A 251 18.96 26.30 -25.89
CA ASN A 251 19.78 25.94 -27.07
C ASN A 251 20.41 27.20 -27.71
N ASN A 252 21.74 27.28 -27.85
CA ASN A 252 22.39 28.32 -28.67
C ASN A 252 23.83 27.94 -29.18
N PRO A 253 24.35 28.33 -30.38
CA PRO A 253 23.72 28.58 -31.70
C PRO A 253 24.24 27.68 -32.87
N ILE A 254 23.49 27.78 -33.99
CA ILE A 254 23.75 27.53 -35.44
C ILE A 254 22.81 26.50 -36.14
N LEU A 255 22.52 25.31 -35.60
CA LEU A 255 21.66 24.29 -36.27
C LEU A 255 20.47 23.77 -35.42
N TRP A 256 20.13 24.48 -34.35
CA TRP A 256 19.16 24.08 -33.33
C TRP A 256 17.70 23.95 -33.80
N MET A 257 17.33 24.51 -34.96
CA MET A 257 15.98 24.34 -35.53
C MET A 257 15.76 22.96 -36.17
N LEU A 258 16.81 22.13 -36.30
CA LEU A 258 16.73 20.83 -36.98
C LEU A 258 16.80 19.63 -36.03
N HIS A 259 17.46 19.76 -34.87
CA HIS A 259 17.62 18.67 -33.91
C HIS A 259 17.68 19.18 -32.46
N ASP A 260 17.06 18.42 -31.54
CA ASP A 260 17.25 18.63 -30.11
C ASP A 260 18.70 18.44 -29.70
N ARG A 261 19.19 19.30 -28.79
CA ARG A 261 20.40 18.94 -28.03
C ARG A 261 20.07 17.81 -27.07
N SER A 262 21.08 17.01 -26.79
CA SER A 262 21.02 15.87 -25.89
C SER A 262 20.34 16.17 -24.53
N TRP A 263 20.49 17.37 -23.95
CA TRP A 263 19.76 17.77 -22.73
C TRP A 263 18.24 17.82 -22.93
N HIS A 264 17.80 18.50 -23.99
CA HIS A 264 16.37 18.62 -24.32
C HIS A 264 15.79 17.26 -24.73
N THR A 265 16.57 16.43 -25.44
CA THR A 265 16.20 15.03 -25.70
C THR A 265 15.99 14.27 -24.40
N LEU A 266 16.92 14.37 -23.44
CA LEU A 266 16.77 13.75 -22.12
C LEU A 266 15.49 14.24 -21.44
N LEU A 267 15.26 15.55 -21.34
CA LEU A 267 14.07 16.11 -20.71
C LEU A 267 12.77 15.66 -21.37
N LYS A 268 12.74 15.53 -22.70
CA LYS A 268 11.58 15.00 -23.44
C LYS A 268 11.35 13.53 -23.14
N THR A 269 12.41 12.72 -23.10
CA THR A 269 12.31 11.31 -22.71
C THR A 269 11.82 11.18 -21.27
N LEU A 270 12.35 11.98 -20.33
CA LEU A 270 11.86 12.00 -18.94
C LEU A 270 10.39 12.43 -18.87
N SER A 271 9.98 13.40 -19.67
CA SER A 271 8.57 13.83 -19.77
C SER A 271 7.67 12.74 -20.32
N GLY A 272 8.12 12.02 -21.35
CA GLY A 272 7.43 10.87 -21.92
C GLY A 272 7.23 9.75 -20.89
N LEU A 273 8.28 9.44 -20.13
CA LEU A 273 8.24 8.44 -19.07
C LEU A 273 7.36 8.86 -17.89
N LEU A 274 7.41 10.13 -17.46
CA LEU A 274 6.64 10.60 -16.31
C LEU A 274 5.16 10.87 -16.64
N TYR A 275 4.84 11.20 -17.89
CA TYR A 275 3.50 11.64 -18.29
C TYR A 275 2.91 10.85 -19.45
N ALA A 276 3.41 9.64 -19.71
CA ALA A 276 2.95 8.75 -20.78
C ALA A 276 2.79 9.47 -22.14
N ASP A 277 3.84 10.18 -22.54
CA ASP A 277 3.91 11.00 -23.76
C ASP A 277 2.84 12.11 -23.88
N GLN A 278 2.18 12.47 -22.79
CA GLN A 278 1.22 13.58 -22.74
C GLN A 278 1.90 14.93 -22.55
N TYR A 279 2.80 15.27 -23.47
CA TYR A 279 3.46 16.57 -23.51
C TYR A 279 3.54 17.13 -24.93
N THR A 280 3.73 18.44 -25.02
CA THR A 280 4.08 19.15 -26.25
C THR A 280 5.36 19.93 -26.01
N TYR A 281 6.07 20.26 -27.08
CA TYR A 281 7.27 21.07 -27.00
C TYR A 281 7.39 21.98 -28.21
N SER A 282 8.12 23.08 -28.04
CA SER A 282 8.64 23.87 -29.14
C SER A 282 10.12 24.11 -28.91
N THR A 283 10.94 23.56 -29.79
CA THR A 283 12.36 23.85 -29.79
C THR A 283 12.59 25.33 -30.10
N LEU A 284 11.78 25.93 -30.99
CA LEU A 284 11.82 27.35 -31.38
C LEU A 284 11.57 28.30 -30.21
N TYR A 285 10.55 28.01 -29.39
CA TYR A 285 10.15 28.86 -28.27
C TYR A 285 10.79 28.44 -26.94
N GLY A 286 11.61 27.38 -26.93
CA GLY A 286 12.20 26.85 -25.70
C GLY A 286 11.13 26.41 -24.70
N THR A 287 10.01 25.87 -25.19
CA THR A 287 8.89 25.46 -24.33
C THR A 287 8.75 23.94 -24.31
N LEU A 288 8.43 23.44 -23.13
CA LEU A 288 7.90 22.11 -22.86
C LEU A 288 6.59 22.34 -22.12
N THR A 289 5.54 21.59 -22.42
CA THR A 289 4.25 21.73 -21.75
C THR A 289 3.64 20.37 -21.54
N ILE A 290 3.40 20.03 -20.28
CA ILE A 290 2.67 18.82 -19.92
C ILE A 290 1.17 19.11 -20.03
N LYS A 291 0.42 18.19 -20.64
CA LYS A 291 -1.03 18.29 -20.78
C LYS A 291 -1.68 18.11 -19.42
N LYS A 292 -2.45 19.11 -18.97
CA LYS A 292 -3.11 19.09 -17.65
C LYS A 292 -4.18 18.00 -17.57
N GLU A 293 -4.77 17.65 -18.71
CA GLU A 293 -5.77 16.61 -18.89
C GLU A 293 -5.25 15.24 -18.42
N PHE A 294 -3.94 14.99 -18.46
CA PHE A 294 -3.36 13.76 -17.96
C PHE A 294 -3.42 13.64 -16.43
N ILE A 295 -3.19 14.74 -15.71
CA ILE A 295 -3.28 14.77 -14.25
C ILE A 295 -4.74 14.60 -13.82
N GLU A 296 -5.66 15.26 -14.54
CA GLU A 296 -7.10 15.10 -14.33
C GLU A 296 -7.57 13.66 -14.59
N LEU A 297 -7.08 13.03 -15.66
CA LEU A 297 -7.34 11.63 -15.97
C LEU A 297 -6.90 10.71 -14.81
N ILE A 298 -5.67 10.87 -14.32
CA ILE A 298 -5.15 10.08 -13.19
C ILE A 298 -6.03 10.24 -11.95
N LYS A 299 -6.44 11.48 -11.65
CA LYS A 299 -7.33 11.76 -10.53
C LYS A 299 -8.66 11.02 -10.68
N THR A 300 -9.28 11.09 -11.85
CA THR A 300 -10.54 10.38 -12.15
C THR A 300 -10.38 8.86 -12.09
N GLU A 301 -9.26 8.31 -12.58
CA GLU A 301 -8.95 6.87 -12.48
C GLU A 301 -8.94 6.41 -11.00
N ILE A 302 -8.30 7.19 -10.11
CA ILE A 302 -8.20 6.85 -8.68
C ILE A 302 -9.53 7.04 -7.95
N GLU A 303 -10.27 8.12 -8.23
CA GLU A 303 -11.60 8.35 -7.66
C GLU A 303 -12.57 7.23 -8.04
N HIS A 304 -12.53 6.79 -9.31
CA HIS A 304 -13.34 5.66 -9.77
C HIS A 304 -12.95 4.35 -9.06
N PHE A 305 -11.65 4.04 -9.01
CA PHE A 305 -11.12 2.90 -8.26
C PHE A 305 -11.59 2.89 -6.80
N GLY A 306 -11.44 4.02 -6.12
CA GLY A 306 -11.84 4.18 -4.73
C GLY A 306 -13.33 3.98 -4.51
N SER A 307 -14.16 4.62 -5.33
CA SER A 307 -15.63 4.51 -5.24
C SER A 307 -16.13 3.08 -5.44
N VAL A 308 -15.63 2.39 -6.48
CA VAL A 308 -15.98 1.00 -6.75
C VAL A 308 -15.51 0.11 -5.61
N THR A 309 -14.27 0.28 -5.15
CA THR A 309 -13.70 -0.57 -4.10
C THR A 309 -14.43 -0.38 -2.77
N LEU A 310 -14.71 0.84 -2.33
CA LEU A 310 -15.46 1.11 -1.10
C LEU A 310 -16.86 0.48 -1.14
N THR A 311 -17.52 0.50 -2.30
CA THR A 311 -18.88 -0.03 -2.47
C THR A 311 -18.89 -1.56 -2.57
N LYS A 312 -17.97 -2.13 -3.34
CA LYS A 312 -18.02 -3.56 -3.73
C LYS A 312 -17.19 -4.46 -2.83
N ASN A 313 -16.16 -3.94 -2.16
CA ASN A 313 -15.28 -4.74 -1.30
C ASN A 313 -16.04 -5.44 -0.15
N PRO A 314 -16.94 -4.79 0.61
CA PRO A 314 -17.79 -5.47 1.59
C PRO A 314 -18.57 -6.65 1.01
N VAL A 315 -19.20 -6.42 -0.13
CA VAL A 315 -20.07 -7.43 -0.77
C VAL A 315 -19.23 -8.60 -1.28
N LEU A 316 -18.06 -8.32 -1.86
CA LEU A 316 -17.11 -9.34 -2.26
C LEU A 316 -16.65 -10.19 -1.06
N LYS A 317 -16.29 -9.55 0.07
CA LYS A 317 -15.91 -10.24 1.31
C LYS A 317 -17.05 -11.15 1.80
N ILE A 318 -18.30 -10.68 1.76
CA ILE A 318 -19.48 -11.47 2.11
C ILE A 318 -19.63 -12.69 1.20
N GLU A 319 -19.49 -12.53 -0.12
CA GLU A 319 -19.63 -13.66 -1.05
C GLU A 319 -18.52 -14.70 -0.89
N PHE A 320 -17.27 -14.27 -0.63
CA PHE A 320 -16.19 -15.21 -0.29
C PHE A 320 -16.51 -16.02 0.96
N LEU A 321 -16.96 -15.34 2.02
CA LEU A 321 -17.32 -15.99 3.28
C LEU A 321 -18.56 -16.87 3.15
N ARG A 322 -19.56 -16.48 2.34
CA ARG A 322 -20.76 -17.29 2.07
C ARG A 322 -20.40 -18.56 1.30
N LYS A 323 -19.52 -18.45 0.30
CA LYS A 323 -18.99 -19.62 -0.43
C LYS A 323 -18.25 -20.57 0.51
N ALA A 324 -17.37 -20.03 1.36
CA ALA A 324 -16.65 -20.83 2.36
C ALA A 324 -17.61 -21.48 3.39
N ALA A 325 -18.62 -20.75 3.86
CA ALA A 325 -19.63 -21.24 4.79
C ALA A 325 -20.43 -22.41 4.21
N LYS A 326 -20.77 -22.33 2.92
CA LYS A 326 -21.46 -23.41 2.22
C LYS A 326 -20.58 -24.66 2.12
N LEU A 327 -19.33 -24.49 1.69
CA LEU A 327 -18.37 -25.60 1.57
C LEU A 327 -18.13 -26.27 2.93
N ILE A 328 -17.92 -25.51 4.00
CA ILE A 328 -17.68 -26.10 5.32
C ILE A 328 -18.92 -26.83 5.87
N ALA A 329 -20.13 -26.33 5.58
CA ALA A 329 -21.38 -26.99 5.97
C ALA A 329 -21.56 -28.33 5.24
N GLU A 330 -21.30 -28.36 3.92
CA GLU A 330 -21.30 -29.60 3.12
C GLU A 330 -20.26 -30.59 3.65
N THR A 331 -19.02 -30.15 3.87
CA THR A 331 -17.94 -30.99 4.43
C THR A 331 -18.31 -31.56 5.81
N LYS A 332 -18.99 -30.79 6.67
CA LYS A 332 -19.47 -31.30 7.97
C LYS A 332 -20.53 -32.39 7.82
N ILE A 333 -21.43 -32.24 6.85
CA ILE A 333 -22.45 -33.25 6.55
C ILE A 333 -21.77 -34.53 6.05
N ASP A 334 -20.80 -34.41 5.14
CA ASP A 334 -20.02 -35.54 4.62
C ASP A 334 -19.27 -36.29 5.74
N ILE A 335 -18.65 -35.56 6.68
CA ILE A 335 -17.99 -36.16 7.85
C ILE A 335 -19.00 -36.92 8.72
N LEU A 336 -20.16 -36.32 9.01
CA LEU A 336 -21.20 -36.95 9.83
C LEU A 336 -21.79 -38.18 9.16
N ALA A 337 -21.98 -38.16 7.83
CA ALA A 337 -22.44 -39.30 7.06
C ALA A 337 -21.45 -40.47 7.18
N LYS A 338 -20.15 -40.22 6.99
CA LYS A 338 -19.13 -41.27 7.17
C LYS A 338 -19.03 -41.79 8.61
N LEU A 339 -19.18 -40.91 9.61
CA LEU A 339 -19.22 -41.33 11.02
C LEU A 339 -20.42 -42.25 11.29
N ALA A 340 -21.58 -41.93 10.72
CA ALA A 340 -22.78 -42.76 10.81
C ALA A 340 -22.61 -44.11 10.10
N GLU A 341 -22.00 -44.14 8.91
CA GLU A 341 -21.66 -45.39 8.20
C GLU A 341 -20.72 -46.29 9.03
N GLN A 342 -19.82 -45.69 9.81
CA GLN A 342 -18.90 -46.40 10.71
C GLN A 342 -19.51 -46.75 12.08
N GLY A 343 -20.77 -46.38 12.33
CA GLY A 343 -21.43 -46.61 13.62
C GLY A 343 -20.84 -45.83 14.79
N VAL A 344 -20.11 -44.73 14.54
CA VAL A 344 -19.45 -43.91 15.56
C VAL A 344 -20.38 -42.78 15.98
N GLU A 345 -20.82 -42.78 17.23
CA GLU A 345 -21.60 -41.67 17.79
C GLU A 345 -20.72 -40.45 18.08
N VAL A 346 -21.09 -39.31 17.50
CA VAL A 346 -20.49 -38.02 17.85
C VAL A 346 -21.14 -37.51 19.12
N VAL A 347 -20.55 -37.82 20.28
CA VAL A 347 -20.99 -37.27 21.56
C VAL A 347 -20.82 -35.76 21.54
N LYS A 348 -21.93 -35.02 21.40
CA LYS A 348 -21.94 -33.58 21.68
C LYS A 348 -21.69 -33.43 23.17
N ALA A 349 -20.60 -32.76 23.55
CA ALA A 349 -20.41 -32.33 24.93
C ALA A 349 -21.70 -31.64 25.41
N PRO A 350 -22.22 -31.99 26.60
CA PRO A 350 -23.44 -31.37 27.12
C PRO A 350 -23.24 -29.86 27.10
N LYS A 351 -24.19 -29.13 26.51
CA LYS A 351 -24.29 -27.68 26.74
C LYS A 351 -24.38 -27.54 28.25
N ILE A 352 -23.37 -26.91 28.85
CA ILE A 352 -23.19 -26.80 30.29
C ILE A 352 -24.55 -26.59 30.95
N GLY A 353 -24.91 -27.59 31.75
CA GLY A 353 -26.09 -27.56 32.59
C GLY A 353 -26.01 -26.38 33.54
N ILE A 354 -27.20 -25.89 33.87
CA ILE A 354 -27.49 -24.95 34.95
C ILE A 354 -26.74 -25.40 36.20
N PHE A 355 -25.57 -24.81 36.44
CA PHE A 355 -24.97 -24.75 37.77
C PHE A 355 -25.08 -23.29 38.21
N PRO A 356 -25.70 -22.99 39.36
CA PRO A 356 -25.71 -21.63 39.89
C PRO A 356 -24.26 -21.15 40.08
N PRO A 357 -23.98 -19.85 39.86
CA PRO A 357 -22.62 -19.32 39.65
C PRO A 357 -21.75 -19.25 40.90
N THR A 358 -22.10 -19.94 41.98
CA THR A 358 -21.30 -19.97 43.20
C THR A 358 -21.42 -21.34 43.87
N PRO A 359 -20.30 -22.00 44.21
CA PRO A 359 -20.37 -23.12 45.14
C PRO A 359 -20.96 -22.59 46.46
N PRO A 360 -21.96 -23.28 47.05
CA PRO A 360 -22.50 -22.87 48.34
C PRO A 360 -21.36 -22.84 49.37
N ASP A 361 -21.23 -21.73 50.09
CA ASP A 361 -20.27 -21.56 51.17
C ASP A 361 -20.41 -22.76 52.14
N ALA A 362 -19.29 -23.32 52.60
CA ALA A 362 -19.27 -24.49 53.47
C ALA A 362 -20.13 -24.29 54.73
N TYR A 363 -20.27 -23.04 55.18
CA TYR A 363 -21.15 -22.66 56.28
C TYR A 363 -22.65 -22.76 55.94
N SER A 364 -23.05 -22.52 54.69
CA SER A 364 -24.45 -22.66 54.25
C SER A 364 -24.91 -24.13 54.16
N LEU A 365 -24.00 -25.03 53.77
CA LEU A 365 -24.24 -26.48 53.78
C LEU A 365 -24.34 -27.00 55.23
N LEU A 366 -23.47 -26.52 56.13
CA LEU A 366 -23.55 -26.82 57.56
C LEU A 366 -24.86 -26.33 58.19
N LEU A 367 -25.27 -25.08 57.92
CA LEU A 367 -26.52 -24.52 58.45
C LEU A 367 -27.77 -25.32 58.02
N SER A 368 -27.85 -25.69 56.73
CA SER A 368 -28.97 -26.48 56.20
C SER A 368 -29.05 -27.90 56.78
N SER A 369 -27.89 -28.50 57.06
CA SER A 369 -27.81 -29.81 57.74
C SER A 369 -28.18 -29.73 59.23
N TRP A 370 -27.84 -28.63 59.91
CA TRP A 370 -28.16 -28.38 61.31
C TRP A 370 -29.64 -28.04 61.54
N GLN A 371 -30.26 -27.28 60.62
CA GLN A 371 -31.70 -26.98 60.65
C GLN A 371 -32.55 -28.24 60.42
N ARG A 372 -32.10 -29.15 59.55
CA ARG A 372 -32.73 -30.49 59.40
C ARG A 372 -32.57 -31.37 60.64
N PHE A 373 -31.49 -31.21 61.41
CA PHE A 373 -31.25 -31.97 62.63
C PHE A 373 -32.00 -31.44 63.86
N THR A 374 -32.36 -30.15 63.88
CA THR A 374 -32.96 -29.50 65.07
C THR A 374 -34.47 -29.28 64.99
N GLY A 375 -35.14 -29.69 63.89
CA GLY A 375 -36.60 -29.83 63.85
C GLY A 375 -37.38 -28.55 64.17
N LYS A 376 -36.82 -27.36 63.90
CA LYS A 376 -37.57 -26.10 63.96
C LYS A 376 -37.94 -25.68 62.54
N GLU A 377 -39.15 -26.03 62.14
CA GLU A 377 -39.84 -25.33 61.05
C GLU A 377 -40.07 -23.88 61.51
N GLN A 378 -39.62 -22.93 60.70
CA GLN A 378 -39.98 -21.53 60.86
C GLN A 378 -41.34 -21.36 60.15
N ASP A 379 -42.38 -21.31 60.97
CA ASP A 379 -43.74 -20.93 60.59
C ASP A 379 -43.74 -19.45 60.19
N ASP A 380 -44.35 -19.12 59.05
CA ASP A 380 -44.79 -17.77 58.69
C ASP A 380 -45.89 -17.89 57.64
N THR A 381 -47.12 -18.06 58.12
CA THR A 381 -48.35 -17.76 57.38
C THR A 381 -48.73 -16.28 57.50
N MET A 382 -49.18 -15.72 56.37
CA MET A 382 -49.97 -14.49 56.17
C MET A 382 -49.18 -13.16 56.34
N GLU A 383 -49.26 -12.18 55.45
CA GLU A 383 -50.46 -11.62 54.83
C GLU A 383 -50.28 -11.20 53.36
N LYS A 384 -51.41 -11.24 52.62
CA LYS A 384 -51.62 -10.54 51.34
C LYS A 384 -52.15 -9.15 51.63
N GLU A 385 -51.59 -8.12 51.00
CA GLU A 385 -52.32 -6.95 50.51
C GLU A 385 -51.67 -6.42 49.21
N ASP A 386 -52.46 -6.40 48.13
CA ASP A 386 -52.36 -5.50 46.97
C ASP A 386 -53.45 -4.41 47.18
N PRO A 387 -53.55 -3.25 46.48
CA PRO A 387 -52.74 -2.69 45.38
C PRO A 387 -52.51 -1.14 45.44
N TYR A 388 -51.94 -0.59 44.36
CA TYR A 388 -52.05 0.78 43.81
C TYR A 388 -51.00 1.90 44.10
N SER A 389 -50.57 2.47 42.97
CA SER A 389 -50.44 3.91 42.65
C SER A 389 -49.23 4.70 43.16
N GLY A 390 -48.51 5.30 42.21
CA GLY A 390 -47.93 6.63 42.43
C GLY A 390 -46.53 6.84 41.84
N MET A 391 -46.51 7.48 40.66
CA MET A 391 -45.56 8.52 40.23
C MET A 391 -44.06 8.45 40.60
N ASN A 392 -43.24 8.39 39.54
CA ASN A 392 -42.05 9.21 39.20
C ASN A 392 -41.71 10.44 40.10
N PRO A 393 -40.53 11.08 39.98
CA PRO A 393 -39.37 10.80 39.10
C PRO A 393 -37.99 10.90 39.80
N TYR A 394 -36.94 10.38 39.16
CA TYR A 394 -35.71 11.08 38.75
C TYR A 394 -34.78 10.11 38.01
#